data_AF-E2NAY5-F1
#
_entry.id   AF-E2NAY5-F1
#
_cell.length_a   1.000
_cell.length_b   1.000
_cell.length_c   1.000
_cell.angle_alpha   90.00
_cell.angle_beta   90.00
_cell.angle_gamma   90.00
#
_symmetry.space_group_name_H-M   'P 1'
#
loop_
_entity.id
_entity.type
_entity.pdbx_description
1 polymer ?
#
loop_
_entity_poly.entity_id
_entity_poly.type
_entity_poly.pdbx_seq_one_letter_code
_entity_poly.pdbx_strand_id
1 'polypeptide(L)'
;MIMNNSITFQKELIGVQDDLLRFAYKLTSDHEEANDLLQETSLKALDNEDKYAPDTNFKGWMYTIMRNIFINNYRKVVRDQTFVDQTENLYHLNLPQESGFECTESAYDLKEMHRIVNALPREYKIPFSMHVSGFKYREIAEKLGLPLGTVKSRIFFTRQKLQQELKDFV
;
A
#
# COMPACT_ATOMS: atom_id res chain seq x y z
N MET A 1 -25.99 -23.29 5.46
CA MET A 1 -25.77 -21.93 4.90
C MET A 1 -24.28 -21.53 4.86
N ILE A 2 -23.41 -22.08 5.72
CA ILE A 2 -21.96 -21.73 5.79
C ILE A 2 -21.15 -22.20 4.56
N MET A 3 -21.47 -23.35 3.95
CA MET A 3 -20.72 -23.90 2.80
C MET A 3 -20.73 -23.02 1.53
N ASN A 4 -21.77 -22.19 1.32
CA ASN A 4 -21.89 -21.38 0.10
C ASN A 4 -21.01 -20.13 0.11
N ASN A 5 -20.72 -19.57 1.29
CA ASN A 5 -19.85 -18.40 1.41
C ASN A 5 -18.40 -18.75 1.10
N SER A 6 -17.91 -19.91 1.55
CA SER A 6 -16.51 -20.30 1.34
C SER A 6 -16.19 -20.60 -0.12
N ILE A 7 -17.12 -21.22 -0.85
CA ILE A 7 -16.95 -21.43 -2.31
C ILE A 7 -16.92 -20.09 -3.06
N THR A 8 -17.71 -19.11 -2.63
CA THR A 8 -17.74 -17.77 -3.23
C THR A 8 -16.42 -17.04 -2.95
N PHE A 9 -15.96 -17.06 -1.69
CA PHE A 9 -14.69 -16.47 -1.28
C PHE A 9 -13.50 -17.04 -2.06
N GLN A 10 -13.40 -18.36 -2.19
CA GLN A 10 -12.33 -19.01 -2.95
C GLN A 10 -12.33 -18.60 -4.43
N LYS A 11 -13.51 -18.47 -5.05
CA LYS A 11 -13.62 -17.99 -6.43
C LYS A 11 -13.16 -16.54 -6.58
N GLU A 12 -13.55 -15.66 -5.67
CA GLU A 12 -13.08 -14.27 -5.66
C GLU A 12 -11.57 -14.20 -5.44
N LEU A 13 -11.03 -15.01 -4.52
CA LEU A 13 -9.60 -15.11 -4.26
C LEU A 13 -8.81 -15.53 -5.50
N ILE A 14 -9.27 -16.55 -6.23
CA ILE A 14 -8.65 -16.98 -7.50
C ILE A 14 -8.74 -15.86 -8.54
N GLY A 15 -9.89 -15.19 -8.63
CA GLY A 15 -10.14 -14.14 -9.60
C GLY A 15 -9.24 -12.90 -9.46
N VAL A 16 -8.67 -12.65 -8.27
CA VAL A 16 -7.79 -11.49 -8.03
C VAL A 16 -6.30 -11.83 -8.04
N GLN A 17 -5.89 -13.09 -8.21
CA GLN A 17 -4.49 -13.53 -8.13
C GLN A 17 -3.57 -12.74 -9.08
N ASP A 18 -3.95 -12.60 -10.35
CA ASP A 18 -3.12 -11.91 -11.35
C ASP A 18 -2.92 -10.43 -11.01
N ASP A 19 -3.96 -9.78 -10.50
CA ASP A 19 -3.94 -8.38 -10.11
C ASP A 19 -3.10 -8.16 -8.84
N LEU A 20 -3.15 -9.10 -7.91
CA LEU A 20 -2.31 -9.12 -6.71
C LEU A 20 -0.86 -9.40 -7.06
N LEU A 21 -0.59 -10.34 -7.97
CA LEU A 21 0.76 -10.64 -8.43
C LEU A 21 1.41 -9.41 -9.08
N ARG A 22 0.70 -8.73 -9.99
CA ARG A 22 1.16 -7.48 -10.61
C ARG A 22 1.43 -6.38 -9.57
N PHE A 23 0.67 -6.35 -8.49
CA PHE A 23 0.89 -5.41 -7.40
C PHE A 23 2.10 -5.81 -6.54
N ALA A 24 2.25 -7.09 -6.21
CA ALA A 24 3.41 -7.62 -5.51
C ALA A 24 4.71 -7.30 -6.26
N TYR A 25 4.75 -7.47 -7.59
CA TYR A 25 5.89 -7.05 -8.42
C TYR A 25 6.27 -5.57 -8.26
N LYS A 26 5.27 -4.69 -8.17
CA LYS A 26 5.53 -3.25 -7.98
C LYS A 26 6.13 -2.96 -6.61
N LEU A 27 5.87 -3.80 -5.62
CA LEU A 27 6.38 -3.65 -4.24
C LEU A 27 7.77 -4.25 -4.08
N THR A 28 7.98 -5.47 -4.57
CA THR A 28 9.22 -6.24 -4.37
C THR A 28 10.28 -5.93 -5.42
N SER A 29 9.86 -5.62 -6.66
CA SER A 29 10.74 -5.53 -7.84
C SER A 29 11.54 -6.81 -8.13
N ASP A 30 11.11 -7.94 -7.55
CA ASP A 30 11.70 -9.27 -7.71
C ASP A 30 10.60 -10.31 -7.89
N HIS A 31 10.85 -11.30 -8.76
CA HIS A 31 9.87 -12.30 -9.17
C HIS A 31 9.60 -13.34 -8.10
N GLU A 32 10.63 -13.81 -7.39
CA GLU A 32 10.45 -14.81 -6.35
C GLU A 32 9.76 -14.17 -5.13
N GLU A 33 10.25 -13.02 -4.68
CA GLU A 33 9.66 -12.26 -3.58
C GLU A 33 8.20 -11.86 -3.85
N ALA A 34 7.86 -11.54 -5.12
CA ALA A 34 6.48 -11.22 -5.50
C ALA A 34 5.55 -12.44 -5.37
N ASN A 35 6.03 -13.63 -5.76
CA ASN A 35 5.25 -14.87 -5.63
C ASN A 35 5.11 -15.28 -4.18
N ASP A 36 6.15 -15.11 -3.36
CA ASP A 36 6.09 -15.40 -1.94
C ASP A 36 5.11 -14.47 -1.21
N LEU A 37 5.16 -13.17 -1.51
CA LEU A 37 4.21 -12.20 -0.96
C LEU A 37 2.76 -12.52 -1.38
N LEU A 38 2.53 -12.95 -2.63
CA LEU A 38 1.21 -13.38 -3.10
C LEU A 38 0.70 -14.60 -2.34
N GLN A 39 1.55 -15.60 -2.14
CA GLN A 39 1.21 -16.82 -1.41
C GLN A 39 0.87 -16.50 0.05
N GLU A 40 1.71 -15.72 0.73
CA GLU A 40 1.49 -15.31 2.12
C GLU A 40 0.20 -14.52 2.26
N THR A 41 -0.10 -13.63 1.31
CA THR A 41 -1.36 -12.88 1.26
C THR A 41 -2.55 -13.82 1.14
N SER A 42 -2.48 -14.82 0.25
CA SER A 42 -3.57 -15.76 0.01
C SER A 42 -3.83 -16.64 1.23
N LEU A 43 -2.77 -17.13 1.89
CA LEU A 43 -2.88 -17.86 3.15
C LEU A 43 -3.51 -17.00 4.24
N LYS A 44 -3.05 -15.74 4.37
CA LYS A 44 -3.60 -14.83 5.39
C LYS A 44 -5.06 -14.47 5.14
N ALA A 45 -5.47 -14.38 3.87
CA ALA A 45 -6.86 -14.16 3.51
C ALA A 45 -7.74 -15.35 3.91
N LEU A 46 -7.30 -16.58 3.61
CA LEU A 46 -8.00 -17.80 4.00
C LEU A 46 -8.10 -17.93 5.54
N ASP A 47 -7.03 -17.64 6.27
CA ASP A 47 -7.01 -17.64 7.74
C ASP A 47 -7.96 -16.61 8.37
N ASN A 48 -8.36 -15.58 7.62
CA ASN A 48 -9.23 -14.50 8.09
C ASN A 48 -10.51 -14.40 7.25
N GLU A 49 -10.91 -15.48 6.58
CA GLU A 49 -12.13 -15.56 5.77
C GLU A 49 -13.37 -15.18 6.60
N ASP A 50 -13.40 -15.58 7.87
CA ASP A 50 -14.45 -15.27 8.84
C ASP A 50 -14.59 -13.77 9.15
N LYS A 51 -13.53 -12.99 8.93
CA LYS A 51 -13.51 -11.53 9.15
C LYS A 51 -13.87 -10.74 7.90
N TYR A 52 -13.99 -11.40 6.75
CA TYR A 52 -14.42 -10.75 5.52
C TYR A 52 -15.92 -10.50 5.54
N ALA A 53 -16.32 -9.24 5.38
CA ALA A 53 -17.71 -8.85 5.25
C ALA A 53 -18.10 -8.87 3.74
N PRO A 54 -19.11 -9.64 3.32
CA PRO A 54 -19.50 -9.78 1.91
C PRO A 54 -19.83 -8.47 1.18
N ASP A 55 -20.22 -7.42 1.91
CA ASP A 55 -20.56 -6.10 1.35
C ASP A 55 -19.33 -5.19 1.15
N THR A 56 -18.11 -5.70 1.36
CA THR A 56 -16.87 -4.94 1.15
C THR A 56 -16.19 -5.28 -0.18
N ASN A 57 -15.39 -4.35 -0.72
CA ASN A 57 -14.62 -4.60 -1.94
C ASN A 57 -13.52 -5.65 -1.68
N PHE A 58 -13.75 -6.90 -2.09
CA PHE A 58 -12.82 -8.03 -1.94
C PHE A 58 -11.39 -7.68 -2.38
N LYS A 59 -11.25 -7.09 -3.57
CA LYS A 59 -9.95 -6.72 -4.13
C LYS A 59 -9.23 -5.66 -3.27
N GLY A 60 -9.97 -4.68 -2.75
CA GLY A 60 -9.44 -3.67 -1.83
C GLY A 60 -8.98 -4.27 -0.50
N TRP A 61 -9.75 -5.23 0.04
CA TRP A 61 -9.39 -5.97 1.25
C TRP A 61 -8.11 -6.78 1.05
N MET A 62 -8.00 -7.51 -0.08
CA MET A 62 -6.79 -8.27 -0.42
C MET A 62 -5.54 -7.40 -0.58
N TYR A 63 -5.65 -6.23 -1.21
CA TYR A 63 -4.53 -5.28 -1.30
C TYR A 63 -4.09 -4.77 0.07
N THR A 64 -5.04 -4.59 0.99
CA THR A 64 -4.75 -4.18 2.37
C THR A 64 -3.94 -5.25 3.11
N ILE A 65 -4.36 -6.51 2.99
CA ILE A 65 -3.64 -7.65 3.57
C ILE A 65 -2.21 -7.72 3.01
N MET A 66 -2.05 -7.70 1.68
CA MET A 66 -0.76 -7.79 1.01
C MET A 66 0.19 -6.67 1.44
N ARG A 67 -0.31 -5.43 1.49
CA ARG A 67 0.48 -4.27 1.92
C ARG A 67 0.95 -4.41 3.38
N ASN A 68 0.08 -4.91 4.27
CA ASN A 68 0.44 -5.11 5.67
C ASN A 68 1.53 -6.18 5.84
N ILE A 69 1.42 -7.29 5.11
CA ILE A 69 2.44 -8.35 5.11
C ILE A 69 3.78 -7.79 4.62
N PHE A 70 3.77 -7.13 3.46
CA PHE A 70 4.99 -6.56 2.87
C PHE A 70 5.70 -5.58 3.82
N ILE A 71 4.95 -4.68 4.47
CA ILE A 71 5.50 -3.73 5.44
C ILE A 71 6.08 -4.46 6.66
N ASN A 72 5.39 -5.49 7.16
CA ASN A 72 5.84 -6.24 8.33
C ASN A 72 7.13 -7.03 8.03
N ASN A 73 7.19 -7.70 6.88
CA ASN A 73 8.37 -8.43 6.44
C ASN A 73 9.55 -7.47 6.28
N TYR A 74 9.33 -6.31 5.65
CA TYR A 74 10.35 -5.27 5.53
C TYR A 74 10.84 -4.76 6.89
N ARG A 75 9.93 -4.45 7.83
CA ARG A 75 10.32 -4.01 9.20
C ARG A 75 11.13 -5.06 9.95
N LYS A 76 10.83 -6.34 9.72
CA LYS A 76 11.59 -7.44 10.31
C LYS A 76 13.00 -7.49 9.74
N VAL A 77 13.14 -7.41 8.41
CA VAL A 77 14.45 -7.34 7.74
C VAL A 77 15.28 -6.15 8.24
N VAL A 78 14.69 -4.95 8.34
CA VAL A 78 15.38 -3.78 8.88
C VAL A 78 15.78 -4.00 10.34
N ARG A 79 14.91 -4.55 11.18
CA ARG A 79 15.23 -4.85 12.59
C ARG A 79 16.34 -5.89 12.73
N ASP A 80 16.31 -6.96 11.93
CA ASP A 80 17.29 -8.04 11.97
C ASP A 80 18.65 -7.58 11.42
N GLN A 81 18.67 -6.59 10.53
CA GLN A 81 19.88 -5.91 10.03
C GLN A 81 20.39 -4.80 10.96
N THR A 82 19.56 -4.34 11.90
CA THR A 82 19.87 -3.24 12.81
C THR A 82 19.80 -3.72 14.26
N PHE A 83 20.77 -4.53 14.70
CA PHE A 83 21.03 -4.62 16.13
C PHE A 83 21.51 -3.24 16.61
N VAL A 84 20.70 -2.64 17.49
CA VAL A 84 20.85 -1.31 18.11
C VAL A 84 20.41 -0.14 17.24
N ASP A 85 19.20 0.39 17.47
CA ASP A 85 19.06 1.69 18.15
C ASP A 85 17.58 1.98 18.47
N GLN A 86 17.31 2.13 19.77
CA GLN A 86 16.03 2.54 20.32
C GLN A 86 15.96 4.07 20.30
N THR A 87 15.51 4.66 19.20
CA THR A 87 15.16 6.08 19.21
C THR A 87 13.65 6.27 19.04
N GLU A 88 13.03 6.56 20.18
CA GLU A 88 11.64 6.99 20.35
C GLU A 88 11.30 8.12 19.36
N ASN A 89 10.32 7.87 18.49
CA ASN A 89 9.76 8.90 17.63
C ASN A 89 8.76 9.73 18.43
N LEU A 90 9.26 10.67 19.22
CA LEU A 90 8.48 11.72 19.89
C LEU A 90 7.99 12.76 18.88
N TYR A 91 7.07 12.40 17.99
CA TYR A 91 6.13 13.35 17.38
C TYR A 91 4.83 12.60 17.06
N HIS A 92 3.92 12.63 18.02
CA HIS A 92 2.49 12.44 17.75
C HIS A 92 2.08 13.47 16.70
N LEU A 93 1.73 13.01 15.49
CA LEU A 93 0.89 13.81 14.60
C LEU A 93 -0.25 12.93 14.13
N ASN A 94 -1.43 13.36 14.53
CA ASN A 94 -2.74 12.82 14.23
C ASN A 94 -2.80 12.23 12.82
N LEU A 95 -2.99 10.91 12.77
CA LEU A 95 -3.65 10.28 11.65
C LEU A 95 -5.06 10.89 11.63
N PRO A 96 -5.50 11.59 10.57
CA PRO A 96 -6.93 11.74 10.37
C PRO A 96 -7.45 10.31 10.19
N GLN A 97 -8.08 9.81 11.24
CA GLN A 97 -8.93 8.63 11.19
C GLN A 97 -10.22 9.04 10.48
N GLU A 98 -10.13 9.64 9.30
CA GLU A 98 -11.28 10.16 8.57
C GLU A 98 -10.88 10.36 7.10
N SER A 99 -11.16 9.33 6.32
CA SER A 99 -11.97 9.45 5.10
C SER A 99 -12.22 8.02 4.65
N GLY A 100 -13.47 7.60 4.76
CA GLY A 100 -13.89 6.27 4.37
C GLY A 100 -13.41 5.95 2.95
N PHE A 101 -13.03 4.69 2.77
CA PHE A 101 -13.20 4.06 1.47
C PHE A 101 -14.70 4.00 1.18
N GLU A 102 -15.30 5.14 0.83
CA GLU A 102 -16.62 5.17 0.23
C GLU A 102 -16.46 4.68 -1.21
N CYS A 103 -16.68 3.37 -1.33
CA CYS A 103 -17.14 2.77 -2.56
C CYS A 103 -18.34 3.56 -3.07
N THR A 104 -18.19 4.28 -4.18
CA THR A 104 -19.04 4.19 -5.39
C THR A 104 -18.73 5.29 -6.43
N GLU A 105 -17.92 6.31 -6.10
CA GLU A 105 -17.43 7.32 -7.07
C GLU A 105 -15.93 7.23 -7.41
N SER A 106 -15.16 6.37 -6.72
CA SER A 106 -13.69 6.43 -6.67
C SER A 106 -12.92 5.91 -7.89
N ALA A 107 -13.59 5.36 -8.91
CA ALA A 107 -12.91 4.82 -10.09
C ALA A 107 -12.35 5.92 -11.03
N TYR A 108 -13.03 7.08 -11.08
CA TYR A 108 -12.57 8.24 -11.84
C TYR A 108 -11.42 8.95 -11.11
N ASP A 109 -11.52 9.04 -9.78
CA ASP A 109 -10.56 9.74 -8.93
C ASP A 109 -9.21 8.99 -8.83
N LEU A 110 -9.24 7.66 -8.75
CA LEU A 110 -8.02 6.83 -8.74
C LEU A 110 -7.27 6.84 -10.08
N LYS A 111 -7.99 6.87 -11.21
CA LYS A 111 -7.37 6.95 -12.54
C LYS A 111 -6.69 8.31 -12.75
N GLU A 112 -7.33 9.39 -12.35
CA GLU A 112 -6.77 10.73 -12.50
C GLU A 112 -5.62 10.98 -11.52
N MET A 113 -5.74 10.53 -10.26
CA MET A 113 -4.63 10.51 -9.31
C MET A 113 -3.43 9.73 -9.88
N HIS A 114 -3.67 8.54 -10.46
CA HIS A 114 -2.61 7.80 -11.14
C HIS A 114 -2.01 8.56 -12.33
N ARG A 115 -2.80 9.30 -13.11
CA ARG A 115 -2.30 10.12 -14.21
C ARG A 115 -1.36 11.21 -13.72
N ILE A 116 -1.79 11.97 -12.71
CA ILE A 116 -1.01 13.08 -12.14
C ILE A 116 0.29 12.56 -11.52
N VAL A 117 0.23 11.48 -10.73
CA VAL A 117 1.42 10.87 -10.13
C VAL A 117 2.37 10.32 -11.19
N ASN A 118 1.85 9.75 -12.28
CA ASN A 118 2.68 9.26 -13.39
C ASN A 118 3.32 10.39 -14.21
N ALA A 119 2.72 11.57 -14.25
CA ALA A 119 3.27 12.76 -14.90
C ALA A 119 4.38 13.45 -14.09
N LEU A 120 4.56 13.10 -12.81
CA LEU A 120 5.61 13.67 -11.98
C LEU A 120 6.99 13.09 -12.34
N PRO A 121 8.07 13.89 -12.21
CA PRO A 121 9.42 13.40 -12.31
C PRO A 121 9.66 12.23 -11.34
N ARG A 122 10.51 11.28 -11.74
CA ARG A 122 10.83 10.07 -10.95
C ARG A 122 11.23 10.39 -9.52
N GLU A 123 11.95 11.50 -9.33
CA GLU A 123 12.38 11.96 -8.01
C GLU A 123 11.24 12.30 -7.03
N TYR A 124 10.06 12.65 -7.51
CA TYR A 124 8.87 12.90 -6.68
C TYR A 124 7.94 11.68 -6.66
N LYS A 125 7.82 10.99 -7.80
CA LYS A 125 6.99 9.82 -7.97
C LYS A 125 7.43 8.65 -7.09
N ILE A 126 8.73 8.34 -7.06
CA ILE A 126 9.26 7.16 -6.36
C ILE A 126 9.08 7.30 -4.83
N PRO A 127 9.53 8.39 -4.16
CA PRO A 127 9.29 8.55 -2.73
C PRO A 127 7.81 8.57 -2.36
N PHE A 128 6.98 9.22 -3.16
CA PHE A 128 5.54 9.28 -2.92
C PHE A 128 4.88 7.91 -3.06
N SER A 129 5.21 7.16 -4.12
CA SER A 129 4.69 5.80 -4.31
C SER A 129 5.08 4.88 -3.16
N MET A 130 6.33 4.96 -2.69
CA MET A 130 6.77 4.20 -1.52
C MET A 130 5.99 4.61 -0.26
N HIS A 131 5.77 5.91 -0.06
CA HIS A 131 4.99 6.38 1.08
C HIS A 131 3.54 5.89 1.06
N VAL A 132 2.88 5.93 -0.10
CA VAL A 132 1.52 5.37 -0.30
C VAL A 132 1.52 3.86 -0.08
N SER A 133 2.56 3.15 -0.52
CA SER A 133 2.79 1.73 -0.22
C SER A 133 3.11 1.45 1.26
N GLY A 134 3.29 2.48 2.09
CA GLY A 134 3.33 2.39 3.56
C GLY A 134 4.71 2.38 4.19
N PHE A 135 5.74 2.68 3.40
CA PHE A 135 7.07 2.94 3.94
C PHE A 135 7.07 4.23 4.78
N LYS A 136 7.78 4.19 5.90
CA LYS A 136 8.08 5.37 6.73
C LYS A 136 9.09 6.26 6.02
N TYR A 137 9.08 7.55 6.33
CA TYR A 137 10.01 8.52 5.75
C TYR A 137 11.49 8.11 5.87
N ARG A 138 11.89 7.50 6.99
CA ARG A 138 13.27 7.03 7.22
C ARG A 138 13.63 5.84 6.32
N GLU A 139 12.73 4.88 6.18
CA GLU A 139 12.91 3.70 5.32
C GLU A 139 13.06 4.10 3.84
N ILE A 140 12.28 5.11 3.41
CA ILE A 140 12.39 5.69 2.06
C ILE A 140 13.72 6.43 1.89
N ALA A 141 14.15 7.19 2.90
CA ALA A 141 15.41 7.92 2.89
C ALA A 141 16.61 6.97 2.76
N GLU A 142 16.63 5.90 3.55
CA GLU A 142 17.66 4.86 3.51
C GLU A 142 17.65 4.13 2.16
N LYS A 143 16.48 3.66 1.70
CA LYS A 143 16.36 2.90 0.44
C LYS A 143 16.71 3.72 -0.81
N LEU A 144 16.48 5.04 -0.78
CA LEU A 144 16.80 5.92 -1.91
C LEU A 144 18.15 6.65 -1.75
N GLY A 145 18.87 6.46 -0.64
CA GLY A 145 20.11 7.19 -0.35
C GLY A 145 19.90 8.71 -0.26
N LEU A 146 18.72 9.15 0.20
CA LEU A 146 18.33 10.56 0.26
C LEU A 146 18.29 11.06 1.69
N PRO A 147 18.58 12.35 1.95
CA PRO A 147 18.32 12.95 3.26
C PRO A 147 16.84 12.86 3.64
N LEU A 148 16.54 12.61 4.92
CA LEU A 148 15.18 12.53 5.44
C LEU A 148 14.34 13.79 5.14
N GLY A 149 14.97 14.96 5.20
CA GLY A 149 14.35 16.23 4.83
C GLY A 149 13.92 16.28 3.36
N THR A 150 14.74 15.74 2.46
CA THR A 150 14.47 15.66 1.01
C THR A 150 13.32 14.71 0.70
N VAL A 151 13.20 13.60 1.43
CA VAL A 151 12.07 12.68 1.28
C VAL A 151 10.77 13.34 1.74
N LYS A 152 10.78 13.99 2.91
CA LYS A 152 9.62 14.72 3.43
C LYS A 152 9.17 15.82 2.48
N SER A 153 10.10 16.64 1.98
CA SER A 153 9.76 17.72 1.05
C SER A 153 9.20 17.19 -0.25
N ARG A 154 9.81 16.16 -0.86
CA ARG A 154 9.32 15.55 -2.10
C ARG A 154 7.92 14.96 -1.97
N ILE A 155 7.62 14.26 -0.87
CA ILE A 155 6.28 13.72 -0.60
C ILE A 155 5.26 14.86 -0.39
N PHE A 156 5.64 15.90 0.36
CA PHE A 156 4.79 17.06 0.57
C PHE A 156 4.46 17.79 -0.73
N PHE A 157 5.46 18.05 -1.58
CA PHE A 157 5.26 18.67 -2.90
C PHE A 157 4.34 17.84 -3.79
N THR A 158 4.53 16.51 -3.82
CA THR A 158 3.62 15.62 -4.57
C THR A 158 2.17 15.72 -4.09
N ARG A 159 1.95 15.76 -2.76
CA ARG A 159 0.61 15.95 -2.19
C ARG A 159 -0.01 17.30 -2.57
N GLN A 160 0.77 18.37 -2.50
CA GLN A 160 0.29 19.71 -2.85
C GLN A 160 -0.10 19.80 -4.32
N LYS A 161 0.71 19.22 -5.21
CA LYS A 161 0.42 19.19 -6.65
C LYS A 161 -0.82 18.36 -6.96
N LEU A 162 -1.00 17.21 -6.30
CA LEU A 162 -2.24 16.44 -6.40
C LEU A 162 -3.44 17.26 -5.94
N GLN A 163 -3.36 17.94 -4.80
CA GLN A 163 -4.45 18.78 -4.30
C GLN A 163 -4.79 19.94 -5.22
N GLN A 164 -3.84 20.52 -5.95
CA GLN A 164 -4.11 21.59 -6.92
C GLN A 164 -4.84 21.04 -8.14
N GLU A 165 -4.29 20.00 -8.76
CA GLU A 165 -4.86 19.40 -9.97
C GLU A 165 -6.24 18.77 -9.72
N LEU A 166 -6.50 18.25 -8.51
CA LEU A 166 -7.81 17.71 -8.12
C LEU A 166 -8.83 18.80 -7.73
N LYS A 167 -8.38 20.00 -7.30
CA LYS A 167 -9.27 21.13 -6.99
C LYS A 167 -9.86 21.78 -8.22
N ASP A 168 -9.16 21.74 -9.35
CA ASP A 168 -9.64 22.32 -10.62
C ASP A 168 -10.76 21.47 -11.28
N PHE A 169 -11.13 20.34 -10.66
CA PHE A 169 -12.18 19.42 -11.12
C PHE A 169 -13.44 19.39 -10.24
N VAL A 170 -13.48 20.18 -9.14
CA VAL A 170 -14.66 20.36 -8.26
C VAL A 170 -15.33 21.69 -8.57
#